data_AF-A0A522N037-F1
#
_entry.id   AF-A0A522N037-F1
#
_cell.length_a   1.000
_cell.length_b   1.000
_cell.length_c   1.000
_cell.angle_alpha   90.00
_cell.angle_beta   90.00
_cell.angle_gamma   90.00
#
_symmetry.space_group_name_H-M   'P 1'
#
loop_
_entity.id
_entity.type
_entity.pdbx_description
1 polymer ?
#
loop_
_entity_poly.entity_id
_entity_poly.type
_entity_poly.pdbx_seq_one_letter_code
_entity_poly.pdbx_strand_id
1 'polypeptide(L)'
;MKAASTSWLGPFAGAWLTPLRRRALRDGFWLVAVASLVPYLALFVLPHWVGLDGHAYWQAWQGPGLYTAPPASRDAFLYSPLFAQLVRPLAGLPWAGFLGVWVIVQAAIFVWLLRPLPGRWFVVAYLACLPEVFEANINGLYALMIVLGFRWSASWAFALITKIAPGLGLLWFAVRREWRQLATPLLLTAALSVLSYLVWPSAWQDWLAFLGQNGGAGGDKTAYLIPRLVLAAIVVAAGARTGRTWTVPVAVVLASPVLFLDTLTVLAAVPRLRRAVPAAAAGGGGAGPAGRSGALRTT
;
A
#
# COMPACT_ATOMS: atom_id res chain seq x y z
N MET A 1 -2.80 -29.42 -31.42
CA MET A 1 -2.05 -28.74 -30.35
C MET A 1 -2.97 -27.74 -29.64
N LYS A 2 -3.50 -28.09 -28.47
CA LYS A 2 -4.38 -27.24 -27.65
C LYS A 2 -3.55 -26.62 -26.52
N ALA A 3 -3.60 -25.29 -26.40
CA ALA A 3 -2.94 -24.54 -25.34
C ALA A 3 -3.52 -24.93 -23.97
N ALA A 4 -2.66 -25.41 -23.08
CA ALA A 4 -3.01 -25.68 -21.69
C ALA A 4 -3.26 -24.34 -20.96
N SER A 5 -4.51 -24.11 -20.58
CA SER A 5 -4.89 -22.99 -19.72
C SER A 5 -4.38 -23.25 -18.30
N THR A 6 -3.21 -22.71 -17.95
CA THR A 6 -2.76 -22.61 -16.56
C THR A 6 -3.73 -21.70 -15.80
N SER A 7 -4.59 -22.29 -14.98
CA SER A 7 -5.50 -21.58 -14.10
C SER A 7 -4.69 -20.82 -13.04
N TRP A 8 -4.88 -19.51 -12.93
CA TRP A 8 -4.30 -18.63 -11.91
C TRP A 8 -4.75 -18.94 -10.46
N LEU A 9 -5.47 -20.03 -10.27
CA LEU A 9 -5.99 -20.50 -9.00
C LEU A 9 -5.28 -21.83 -8.73
N GLY A 10 -4.20 -21.79 -7.95
CA GLY A 10 -3.56 -22.99 -7.38
C GLY A 10 -4.55 -23.79 -6.52
N PRO A 11 -4.09 -24.83 -5.79
CA PRO A 11 -4.88 -26.00 -5.33
C PRO A 11 -6.13 -25.75 -4.43
N PHE A 12 -6.50 -24.49 -4.18
CA PHE A 12 -7.79 -24.09 -3.60
C PHE A 12 -8.89 -23.82 -4.65
N ALA A 13 -8.64 -24.06 -5.94
CA ALA A 13 -9.56 -23.69 -7.03
C ALA A 13 -10.78 -24.61 -7.22
N GLY A 14 -10.86 -25.75 -6.53
CA GLY A 14 -11.72 -26.86 -6.97
C GLY A 14 -13.15 -26.91 -6.42
N ALA A 15 -13.42 -26.56 -5.15
CA ALA A 15 -14.59 -27.17 -4.49
C ALA A 15 -15.64 -26.25 -3.84
N TRP A 16 -15.47 -24.93 -3.73
CA TRP A 16 -16.33 -24.13 -2.82
C TRP A 16 -17.11 -22.95 -3.45
N LEU A 17 -16.86 -22.60 -4.71
CA LEU A 17 -17.56 -21.49 -5.38
C LEU A 17 -18.28 -21.98 -6.62
N THR A 18 -19.60 -22.12 -6.52
CA THR A 18 -20.46 -22.41 -7.67
C THR A 18 -20.27 -21.37 -8.78
N PRO A 19 -20.53 -21.71 -10.05
CA PRO A 19 -20.46 -20.75 -11.17
C PRO A 19 -21.28 -19.48 -10.90
N LEU A 20 -22.41 -19.64 -10.20
CA LEU A 20 -23.27 -18.55 -9.75
C LEU A 20 -22.56 -17.63 -8.74
N ARG A 21 -21.92 -18.17 -7.70
CA ARG A 21 -21.15 -17.39 -6.72
C ARG A 21 -19.98 -16.65 -7.36
N ARG A 22 -19.31 -17.27 -8.34
CA ARG A 22 -18.23 -16.62 -9.10
C ARG A 22 -18.73 -15.44 -9.94
N ARG A 23 -19.89 -15.57 -10.58
CA ARG A 23 -20.55 -14.48 -11.31
C ARG A 23 -21.02 -13.38 -10.36
N ALA A 24 -21.69 -13.74 -9.26
CA ALA A 24 -22.14 -12.79 -8.25
C ALA A 24 -20.99 -11.99 -7.62
N LEU A 25 -19.86 -12.62 -7.30
CA LEU A 25 -18.66 -11.92 -6.83
C LEU A 25 -18.13 -10.95 -7.89
N ARG A 26 -18.04 -11.40 -9.15
CA ARG A 26 -17.61 -10.55 -10.26
C ARG A 26 -18.52 -9.35 -10.45
N ASP A 27 -19.82 -9.58 -10.50
CA ASP A 27 -20.81 -8.55 -10.76
C ASP A 27 -20.90 -7.60 -9.57
N GLY A 28 -20.75 -8.11 -8.35
CA GLY A 28 -20.59 -7.32 -7.13
C GLY A 28 -19.33 -6.45 -7.15
N PHE A 29 -18.18 -6.96 -7.60
CA PHE A 29 -16.96 -6.14 -7.75
C PHE A 29 -17.11 -5.04 -8.80
N TRP A 30 -17.78 -5.33 -9.92
CA TRP A 30 -18.11 -4.30 -10.93
C TRP A 30 -19.06 -3.25 -10.37
N LEU A 31 -20.11 -3.67 -9.67
CA LEU A 31 -21.02 -2.76 -8.99
C LEU A 31 -20.30 -1.89 -7.98
N VAL A 32 -19.44 -2.47 -7.14
CA VAL A 32 -18.64 -1.68 -6.17
C VAL A 32 -17.69 -0.73 -6.88
N ALA A 33 -16.99 -1.15 -7.93
CA ALA A 33 -16.04 -0.29 -8.65
C ALA A 33 -16.75 0.87 -9.38
N VAL A 34 -17.89 0.61 -10.02
CA VAL A 34 -18.69 1.63 -10.72
C VAL A 34 -19.41 2.52 -9.71
N ALA A 35 -20.02 1.94 -8.68
CA ALA A 35 -20.73 2.67 -7.62
C ALA A 35 -19.78 3.37 -6.63
N SER A 36 -18.48 3.03 -6.60
CA SER A 36 -17.49 3.84 -5.91
C SER A 36 -17.04 5.00 -6.79
N LEU A 37 -16.88 4.80 -8.10
CA LEU A 37 -16.37 5.81 -9.01
C LEU A 37 -17.40 6.91 -9.30
N VAL A 38 -18.66 6.57 -9.59
CA VAL A 38 -19.66 7.56 -10.03
C VAL A 38 -20.05 8.56 -8.92
N PRO A 39 -20.38 8.14 -7.69
CA PRO A 39 -20.64 9.08 -6.59
C PRO A 39 -19.39 9.86 -6.20
N TYR A 40 -18.22 9.23 -6.27
CA TYR A 40 -16.97 9.92 -5.98
C TYR A 40 -16.70 11.06 -6.99
N LEU A 41 -16.85 10.77 -8.29
CA LEU A 41 -16.73 11.80 -9.33
C LEU A 41 -17.77 12.91 -9.13
N ALA A 42 -19.00 12.56 -8.78
CA ALA A 42 -20.08 13.53 -8.58
C ALA A 42 -19.91 14.40 -7.32
N LEU A 43 -19.42 13.82 -6.21
CA LEU A 43 -19.33 14.49 -4.92
C LEU A 43 -18.02 15.28 -4.73
N PHE A 44 -16.93 14.84 -5.35
CA PHE A 44 -15.60 15.43 -5.14
C PHE A 44 -15.03 16.06 -6.41
N VAL A 45 -15.08 15.37 -7.56
CA VAL A 45 -14.44 15.90 -8.78
C VAL A 45 -15.24 17.04 -9.42
N LEU A 46 -16.54 16.87 -9.63
CA LEU A 46 -17.40 17.88 -10.26
C LEU A 46 -17.50 19.21 -9.48
N PRO A 47 -17.44 19.24 -8.13
CA PRO A 47 -17.45 20.48 -7.37
C PRO A 47 -16.07 21.18 -7.24
N HIS A 48 -15.06 20.82 -8.05
CA HIS A 48 -13.67 21.35 -8.04
C HIS A 48 -12.74 20.85 -6.92
N TRP A 49 -12.87 19.61 -6.45
CA TRP A 49 -12.02 19.04 -5.39
C TRP A 49 -10.94 18.09 -5.91
N VAL A 50 -10.53 18.23 -7.17
CA VAL A 50 -9.42 17.43 -7.71
C VAL A 50 -8.14 17.84 -7.00
N GLY A 51 -7.45 16.83 -6.48
CA GLY A 51 -6.19 16.96 -5.77
C GLY A 51 -6.35 17.36 -4.31
N LEU A 52 -7.49 17.09 -3.65
CA LEU A 52 -7.73 17.46 -2.24
C LEU A 52 -6.51 17.22 -1.34
N ASP A 53 -6.01 15.98 -1.28
CA ASP A 53 -4.90 15.64 -0.41
C ASP A 53 -3.58 16.15 -0.96
N GLY A 54 -3.40 16.11 -2.28
CA GLY A 54 -2.23 16.67 -2.96
C GLY A 54 -2.08 18.18 -2.74
N HIS A 55 -3.19 18.91 -2.63
CA HIS A 55 -3.21 20.34 -2.40
C HIS A 55 -2.68 20.67 -1.01
N ALA A 56 -2.95 19.85 0.01
CA ALA A 56 -2.31 19.98 1.32
C ALA A 56 -0.77 19.88 1.22
N TYR A 57 -0.25 19.01 0.35
CA TYR A 57 1.20 18.83 0.18
C TYR A 57 1.84 20.00 -0.56
N TRP A 58 1.12 20.58 -1.53
CA TRP A 58 1.53 21.78 -2.25
C TRP A 58 1.49 23.02 -1.34
N GLN A 59 0.40 23.18 -0.57
CA GLN A 59 0.21 24.25 0.41
C GLN A 59 1.24 24.24 1.54
N ALA A 60 1.87 23.09 1.83
CA ALA A 60 2.97 23.01 2.78
C ALA A 60 4.13 24.00 2.49
N TRP A 61 4.27 24.42 1.23
CA TRP A 61 5.29 25.41 0.79
C TRP A 61 4.72 26.67 0.15
N GLN A 62 3.45 26.65 -0.26
CA GLN A 62 2.80 27.75 -0.98
C GLN A 62 1.74 28.48 -0.14
N GLY A 63 1.45 27.93 1.04
CA GLY A 63 0.35 28.34 1.91
C GLY A 63 0.77 29.16 3.13
N PRO A 64 -0.17 29.33 4.08
CA PRO A 64 0.05 30.14 5.28
C PRO A 64 1.04 29.54 6.29
N GLY A 65 1.44 28.28 6.12
CA GLY A 65 2.39 27.59 6.97
C GLY A 65 2.05 26.11 7.17
N LEU A 66 2.94 25.38 7.85
CA LEU A 66 2.69 24.00 8.27
C LEU A 66 1.79 23.97 9.50
N TYR A 67 0.96 22.91 9.61
CA TYR A 67 0.20 22.58 10.83
C TYR A 67 -0.82 23.65 11.28
N THR A 68 -1.29 24.49 10.37
CA THR A 68 -2.25 25.57 10.65
C THR A 68 -3.71 25.10 10.71
N ALA A 69 -3.98 23.85 10.33
CA ALA A 69 -5.33 23.31 10.20
C ALA A 69 -5.45 21.94 10.91
N PRO A 70 -6.54 21.70 11.67
CA PRO A 70 -6.71 20.45 12.42
C PRO A 70 -6.98 19.25 11.50
N PRO A 71 -6.79 18.01 11.98
CA PRO A 71 -7.16 16.82 11.21
C PRO A 71 -8.60 16.86 10.70
N ALA A 72 -8.83 16.24 9.53
CA ALA A 72 -10.12 16.23 8.82
C ALA A 72 -10.63 17.60 8.33
N SER A 73 -9.84 18.66 8.47
CA SER A 73 -10.08 19.93 7.77
C SER A 73 -9.43 19.95 6.39
N ARG A 74 -9.90 20.86 5.54
CA ARG A 74 -9.36 21.05 4.20
C ARG A 74 -7.91 21.52 4.28
N ASP A 75 -7.06 20.98 3.40
CA ASP A 75 -5.64 21.31 3.28
C ASP A 75 -4.81 21.08 4.57
N ALA A 76 -5.31 20.23 5.46
CA ALA A 76 -4.59 19.87 6.68
C ALA A 76 -3.35 19.03 6.35
N PHE A 77 -2.17 19.62 6.54
CA PHE A 77 -0.91 18.91 6.42
C PHE A 77 -0.59 18.14 7.72
N LEU A 78 -0.68 16.81 7.67
CA LEU A 78 -0.56 15.93 8.86
C LEU A 78 0.78 15.18 8.95
N TYR A 79 1.69 15.45 8.01
CA TYR A 79 2.90 14.66 7.79
C TYR A 79 4.12 15.27 8.48
N SER A 80 5.19 14.49 8.61
CA SER A 80 6.44 14.99 9.21
C SER A 80 7.05 16.12 8.36
N PRO A 81 7.88 17.00 8.96
CA PRO A 81 8.63 18.01 8.22
C PRO A 81 9.57 17.41 7.19
N LEU A 82 10.07 16.20 7.41
CA LEU A 82 10.88 15.47 6.42
C LEU A 82 10.06 15.21 5.14
N PHE A 83 8.80 14.81 5.25
CA PHE A 83 7.94 14.65 4.07
C PHE A 83 7.72 15.99 3.36
N ALA A 84 7.49 17.08 4.11
CA ALA A 84 7.39 18.42 3.51
C ALA A 84 8.65 18.76 2.71
N GLN A 85 9.85 18.56 3.28
CA GLN A 85 11.12 18.79 2.60
C GLN A 85 11.28 17.96 1.32
N LEU A 86 10.86 16.68 1.33
CA LEU A 86 10.93 15.81 0.16
C LEU A 86 9.98 16.26 -0.97
N VAL A 87 8.81 16.81 -0.62
CA VAL A 87 7.84 17.30 -1.60
C VAL A 87 8.20 18.69 -2.13
N ARG A 88 9.02 19.46 -1.41
CA ARG A 88 9.39 20.85 -1.75
C ARG A 88 9.77 21.06 -3.23
N PRO A 89 10.62 20.24 -3.88
CA PRO A 89 10.99 20.49 -5.27
C PRO A 89 9.78 20.44 -6.21
N LEU A 90 8.84 19.54 -5.92
CA LEU A 90 7.60 19.42 -6.68
C LEU A 90 6.63 20.56 -6.35
N ALA A 91 6.54 20.96 -5.08
CA ALA A 91 5.71 22.06 -4.63
C ALA A 91 6.14 23.44 -5.19
N GLY A 92 7.35 23.55 -5.77
CA GLY A 92 7.79 24.74 -6.50
C GLY A 92 7.08 24.96 -7.84
N LEU A 93 6.35 23.96 -8.35
CA LEU A 93 5.53 24.11 -9.55
C LEU A 93 4.23 24.87 -9.26
N PRO A 94 3.62 25.54 -10.26
CA PRO A 94 2.23 25.97 -10.18
C PRO A 94 1.31 24.78 -9.87
N TRP A 95 0.16 25.02 -9.23
CA TRP A 95 -0.77 23.97 -8.80
C TRP A 95 -1.06 22.91 -9.88
N ALA A 96 -1.36 23.33 -11.10
CA ALA A 96 -1.63 22.41 -12.21
C ALA A 96 -0.43 21.51 -12.55
N GLY A 97 0.80 22.03 -12.45
CA GLY A 97 2.02 21.25 -12.67
C GLY A 97 2.27 20.24 -11.56
N PHE A 98 2.10 20.66 -10.30
CA PHE A 98 2.17 19.76 -9.14
C PHE A 98 1.17 18.60 -9.29
N LEU A 99 -0.10 18.93 -9.51
CA LEU A 99 -1.18 17.96 -9.63
C LEU A 99 -0.96 17.02 -10.82
N GLY A 100 -0.55 17.57 -11.97
CA GLY A 100 -0.28 16.78 -13.18
C GLY A 100 0.79 15.71 -12.95
N VAL A 101 1.92 16.09 -12.33
CA VAL A 101 2.98 15.13 -11.98
C VAL A 101 2.46 14.07 -11.01
N TRP A 102 1.73 14.48 -9.97
CA TRP A 102 1.22 13.55 -8.96
C TRP A 102 0.25 12.52 -9.55
N VAL A 103 -0.69 12.98 -10.38
CA VAL A 103 -1.66 12.13 -11.09
C VAL A 103 -0.95 11.14 -12.00
N ILE A 104 0.05 11.59 -12.77
CA ILE A 104 0.83 10.72 -13.67
C ILE A 104 1.55 9.63 -12.87
N VAL A 105 2.20 10.00 -11.76
CA VAL A 105 2.92 9.06 -10.89
C VAL A 105 1.96 8.04 -10.30
N GLN A 106 0.85 8.47 -9.70
CA GLN A 106 -0.16 7.57 -9.12
C GLN A 106 -0.78 6.65 -10.17
N ALA A 107 -1.16 7.18 -11.34
CA ALA A 107 -1.67 6.39 -12.45
C ALA A 107 -0.66 5.31 -12.90
N ALA A 108 0.61 5.69 -13.09
CA ALA A 108 1.66 4.76 -13.46
C ALA A 108 1.89 3.67 -12.40
N ILE A 109 1.82 4.04 -11.12
CA ILE A 109 1.89 3.10 -9.99
C ILE A 109 0.76 2.08 -10.07
N PHE A 110 -0.49 2.50 -10.25
CA PHE A 110 -1.61 1.57 -10.33
C PHE A 110 -1.57 0.71 -11.58
N VAL A 111 -1.22 1.28 -12.74
CA VAL A 111 -0.97 0.50 -13.97
C VAL A 111 0.07 -0.57 -13.71
N TRP A 112 1.19 -0.20 -13.08
CA TRP A 112 2.22 -1.14 -12.70
C TRP A 112 1.59 -2.18 -11.79
N LEU A 113 1.13 -1.82 -10.57
CA LEU A 113 0.60 -2.69 -9.49
C LEU A 113 -0.41 -3.73 -9.98
N LEU A 114 -1.32 -3.32 -10.85
CA LEU A 114 -2.44 -4.13 -11.32
C LEU A 114 -2.13 -4.91 -12.59
N ARG A 115 -1.03 -4.64 -13.31
CA ARG A 115 -0.60 -5.37 -14.53
C ARG A 115 -0.64 -6.91 -14.40
N PRO A 116 -0.44 -7.51 -13.21
CA PRO A 116 -0.64 -8.94 -13.01
C PRO A 116 -2.07 -9.47 -13.17
N LEU A 117 -3.08 -8.61 -13.20
CA LEU A 117 -4.46 -9.03 -13.34
C LEU A 117 -4.81 -9.32 -14.81
N PRO A 118 -5.73 -10.26 -15.09
CA PRO A 118 -6.31 -10.41 -16.42
C PRO A 118 -7.01 -9.11 -16.86
N GLY A 119 -7.01 -8.79 -18.16
CA GLY A 119 -7.44 -7.49 -18.69
C GLY A 119 -8.74 -6.93 -18.10
N ARG A 120 -9.81 -7.73 -18.02
CA ARG A 120 -11.08 -7.29 -17.39
C ARG A 120 -10.93 -6.89 -15.92
N TRP A 121 -10.15 -7.64 -15.15
CA TRP A 121 -9.93 -7.36 -13.72
C TRP A 121 -8.93 -6.23 -13.50
N PHE A 122 -7.99 -6.06 -14.43
CA PHE A 122 -7.16 -4.87 -14.48
C PHE A 122 -8.03 -3.62 -14.61
N VAL A 123 -8.96 -3.60 -15.57
CA VAL A 123 -9.86 -2.45 -15.79
C VAL A 123 -10.69 -2.15 -14.55
N VAL A 124 -11.35 -3.15 -13.96
CA VAL A 124 -12.15 -2.97 -12.72
C VAL A 124 -11.32 -2.37 -11.60
N ALA A 125 -10.17 -2.99 -11.30
CA ALA A 125 -9.34 -2.58 -10.18
C ALA A 125 -8.74 -1.18 -10.43
N TYR A 126 -8.37 -0.87 -11.68
CA TYR A 126 -7.83 0.43 -12.04
C TYR A 126 -8.89 1.53 -11.89
N LEU A 127 -10.12 1.29 -12.37
CA LEU A 127 -11.24 2.20 -12.18
C LEU A 127 -11.54 2.44 -10.70
N ALA A 128 -11.47 1.39 -9.87
CA ALA A 128 -11.65 1.51 -8.42
C ALA A 128 -10.52 2.30 -7.73
N CYS A 129 -9.34 2.44 -8.36
CA CYS A 129 -8.22 3.24 -7.85
C CYS A 129 -8.22 4.68 -8.38
N LEU A 130 -9.05 5.02 -9.38
CA LEU A 130 -9.11 6.39 -9.90
C LEU A 130 -9.49 7.45 -8.86
N PRO A 131 -10.38 7.20 -7.88
CA PRO A 131 -10.63 8.14 -6.81
C PRO A 131 -9.36 8.64 -6.13
N GLU A 132 -8.51 7.72 -5.69
CA GLU A 132 -7.20 8.00 -5.08
C GLU A 132 -6.24 8.77 -6.00
N VAL A 133 -6.29 8.50 -7.32
CA VAL A 133 -5.50 9.25 -8.32
C VAL A 133 -5.99 10.70 -8.38
N PHE A 134 -7.30 10.92 -8.40
CA PHE A 134 -7.89 12.26 -8.44
C PHE A 134 -7.74 13.02 -7.13
N GLU A 135 -7.76 12.34 -5.99
CA GLU A 135 -7.52 12.92 -4.67
C GLU A 135 -6.06 13.38 -4.51
N ALA A 136 -5.15 12.79 -5.29
CA ALA A 136 -3.71 12.95 -5.16
C ALA A 136 -3.22 12.57 -3.74
N ASN A 137 -3.80 11.53 -3.15
CA ASN A 137 -3.35 10.93 -1.89
C ASN A 137 -2.07 10.07 -2.13
N ILE A 138 -1.49 9.55 -1.05
CA ILE A 138 -0.26 8.76 -0.99
C ILE A 138 -0.51 7.25 -0.83
N ASN A 139 -1.75 6.76 -0.76
CA ASN A 139 -2.01 5.33 -0.54
C ASN A 139 -1.50 4.46 -1.69
N GLY A 140 -1.53 4.97 -2.93
CA GLY A 140 -0.87 4.32 -4.07
C GLY A 140 0.63 4.14 -3.85
N LEU A 141 1.32 5.14 -3.30
CA LEU A 141 2.72 5.05 -2.91
C LEU A 141 2.94 4.04 -1.78
N TYR A 142 2.03 3.89 -0.81
CA TYR A 142 2.10 2.80 0.17
C TYR A 142 1.98 1.43 -0.48
N ALA A 143 1.04 1.25 -1.41
CA ALA A 143 0.89 -0.01 -2.14
C ALA A 143 2.19 -0.37 -2.88
N LEU A 144 2.81 0.59 -3.57
CA LEU A 144 4.13 0.43 -4.20
C LEU A 144 5.20 0.05 -3.17
N MET A 145 5.29 0.84 -2.09
CA MET A 145 6.27 0.67 -1.02
C MET A 145 6.20 -0.74 -0.41
N ILE A 146 5.00 -1.28 -0.15
CA ILE A 146 4.83 -2.64 0.39
C ILE A 146 5.42 -3.67 -0.57
N VAL A 147 5.12 -3.58 -1.87
CA VAL A 147 5.65 -4.52 -2.88
C VAL A 147 7.17 -4.44 -2.94
N LEU A 148 7.71 -3.23 -3.02
CA LEU A 148 9.15 -3.02 -3.07
C LEU A 148 9.84 -3.42 -1.75
N GLY A 149 9.15 -3.26 -0.62
CA GLY A 149 9.69 -3.47 0.71
C GLY A 149 10.02 -4.91 1.05
N PHE A 150 9.46 -5.89 0.33
CA PHE A 150 9.89 -7.28 0.42
C PHE A 150 11.21 -7.56 -0.32
N ARG A 151 11.60 -6.70 -1.27
CA ARG A 151 12.88 -6.79 -2.00
C ARG A 151 13.93 -5.85 -1.44
N TRP A 152 13.53 -4.65 -1.04
CA TRP A 152 14.37 -3.57 -0.54
C TRP A 152 13.76 -3.01 0.74
N SER A 153 14.14 -3.57 1.89
CA SER A 153 13.51 -3.23 3.17
C SER A 153 13.62 -1.74 3.55
N ALA A 154 14.59 -1.02 3.00
CA ALA A 154 14.71 0.43 3.15
C ALA A 154 13.47 1.20 2.67
N SER A 155 12.68 0.69 1.72
CA SER A 155 11.47 1.39 1.24
C SER A 155 10.44 1.59 2.37
N TRP A 156 10.41 0.74 3.39
CA TRP A 156 9.53 0.90 4.55
C TRP A 156 9.79 2.18 5.34
N ALA A 157 10.94 2.84 5.15
CA ALA A 157 11.17 4.17 5.71
C ALA A 157 10.11 5.18 5.23
N PHE A 158 9.59 5.02 4.00
CA PHE A 158 8.52 5.86 3.46
C PHE A 158 7.29 5.87 4.38
N ALA A 159 6.81 4.70 4.81
CA ALA A 159 5.72 4.62 5.79
C ALA A 159 6.04 5.42 7.05
N LEU A 160 7.18 5.16 7.67
CA LEU A 160 7.54 5.75 8.95
C LEU A 160 7.66 7.28 8.92
N ILE A 161 8.02 7.87 7.78
CA ILE A 161 8.16 9.33 7.63
C ILE A 161 6.86 10.02 7.20
N THR A 162 5.89 9.29 6.64
CA THR A 162 4.61 9.86 6.19
C THR A 162 3.46 9.53 7.14
N LYS A 163 3.15 8.25 7.37
CA LYS A 163 2.14 7.78 8.34
C LYS A 163 2.65 6.54 9.07
N ILE A 164 2.59 6.58 10.39
CA ILE A 164 3.09 5.49 11.24
C ILE A 164 2.29 4.20 11.03
N ALA A 165 0.97 4.27 10.73
CA ALA A 165 0.10 3.11 10.65
C ALA A 165 0.52 2.07 9.57
N PRO A 166 0.84 2.46 8.32
CA PRO A 166 1.48 1.54 7.36
C PRO A 166 2.76 0.87 7.84
N GLY A 167 3.48 1.46 8.80
CA GLY A 167 4.65 0.88 9.45
C GLY A 167 4.38 -0.44 10.18
N LEU A 168 3.11 -0.77 10.48
CA LEU A 168 2.72 -2.07 11.05
C LEU A 168 3.18 -3.26 10.18
N GLY A 169 3.36 -3.05 8.87
CA GLY A 169 3.92 -4.08 7.99
C GLY A 169 5.32 -4.56 8.41
N LEU A 170 6.10 -3.75 9.13
CA LEU A 170 7.42 -4.13 9.67
C LEU A 170 7.34 -5.28 10.69
N LEU A 171 6.17 -5.49 11.31
CA LEU A 171 5.92 -6.64 12.18
C LEU A 171 6.18 -7.97 11.45
N TRP A 172 6.04 -7.99 10.13
CA TRP A 172 6.41 -9.13 9.30
C TRP A 172 7.85 -9.59 9.55
N PHE A 173 8.80 -8.65 9.51
CA PHE A 173 10.22 -8.93 9.71
C PHE A 173 10.53 -9.33 11.15
N ALA A 174 9.89 -8.67 12.12
CA ALA A 174 10.04 -9.01 13.53
C ALA A 174 9.59 -10.44 13.82
N VAL A 175 8.41 -10.85 13.33
CA VAL A 175 7.88 -12.21 13.52
C VAL A 175 8.78 -13.27 12.88
N ARG A 176 9.42 -12.94 11.74
CA ARG A 176 10.35 -13.83 11.04
C ARG A 176 11.79 -13.74 11.53
N ARG A 177 12.07 -12.89 12.53
CA ARG A 177 13.41 -12.62 13.06
C ARG A 177 14.39 -12.12 11.99
N GLU A 178 13.87 -11.41 10.99
CA GLU A 178 14.62 -10.77 9.91
C GLU A 178 15.14 -9.41 10.38
N TRP A 179 16.04 -9.42 11.38
CA TRP A 179 16.45 -8.21 12.12
C TRP A 179 17.13 -7.16 11.28
N ARG A 180 17.92 -7.56 10.28
CA ARG A 180 18.55 -6.61 9.35
C ARG A 180 17.50 -5.88 8.53
N GLN A 181 16.49 -6.60 8.04
CA GLN A 181 15.39 -6.05 7.25
C GLN A 181 14.51 -5.13 8.10
N LEU A 182 14.34 -5.43 9.40
CA LEU A 182 13.66 -4.55 10.35
C LEU A 182 14.50 -3.30 10.70
N ALA A 183 15.78 -3.45 11.00
CA ALA A 183 16.66 -2.38 11.44
C ALA A 183 16.94 -1.37 10.31
N THR A 184 17.08 -1.83 9.07
CA THR A 184 17.42 -0.95 7.92
C THR A 184 16.46 0.24 7.76
N PRO A 185 15.13 0.06 7.62
CA PRO A 185 14.21 1.19 7.52
C PRO A 185 14.13 2.02 8.80
N LEU A 186 14.24 1.41 9.99
CA LEU A 186 14.23 2.14 11.25
C LEU A 186 15.43 3.10 11.36
N LEU A 187 16.63 2.60 11.08
CA LEU A 187 17.86 3.40 11.09
C LEU A 187 17.84 4.47 9.99
N LEU A 188 17.36 4.14 8.79
CA LEU A 188 17.23 5.11 7.70
C LEU A 188 16.26 6.23 8.06
N THR A 189 15.07 5.88 8.59
CA THR A 189 14.11 6.87 9.06
C THR A 189 14.72 7.74 10.17
N ALA A 190 15.38 7.15 11.16
CA ALA A 190 16.02 7.91 12.22
C ALA A 190 17.07 8.88 11.68
N ALA A 191 17.96 8.41 10.80
CA ALA A 191 19.00 9.24 10.19
C ALA A 191 18.40 10.40 9.37
N LEU A 192 17.42 10.12 8.52
CA LEU A 192 16.77 11.15 7.71
C LEU A 192 15.99 12.15 8.56
N SER A 193 15.31 11.71 9.61
CA SER A 193 14.61 12.59 10.55
C SER A 193 15.57 13.49 11.31
N VAL A 194 16.73 12.98 11.74
CA VAL A 194 17.77 13.81 12.38
C VAL A 194 18.31 14.84 11.40
N LEU A 195 18.67 14.45 10.17
CA LEU A 195 19.12 15.39 9.15
C LEU A 195 18.06 16.45 8.84
N SER A 196 16.80 16.05 8.73
CA SER A 196 15.67 16.95 8.54
C SER A 196 15.52 17.95 9.69
N TYR A 197 15.67 17.48 10.93
CA TYR A 197 15.61 18.30 12.14
C TYR A 197 16.73 19.33 12.18
N LEU A 198 17.96 18.95 11.81
CA LEU A 198 19.09 19.88 11.75
C LEU A 198 18.87 20.99 10.71
N VAL A 199 18.14 20.72 9.64
CA VAL A 199 17.81 21.70 8.60
C VAL A 199 16.65 22.61 9.01
N TRP A 200 15.63 22.07 9.69
CA TRP A 200 14.40 22.81 10.00
C TRP A 200 13.84 22.48 11.40
N PRO A 201 14.54 22.86 12.49
CA PRO A 201 14.20 22.43 13.84
C PRO A 201 12.83 22.96 14.32
N SER A 202 12.46 24.19 13.94
CA SER A 202 11.17 24.78 14.34
C SER A 202 9.97 23.99 13.82
N ALA A 203 9.98 23.56 12.55
CA ALA A 203 8.89 22.76 12.01
C ALA A 203 8.72 21.41 12.73
N TRP A 204 9.79 20.82 13.24
CA TRP A 204 9.69 19.61 14.06
C TRP A 204 9.07 19.88 15.43
N GLN A 205 9.40 21.00 16.06
CA GLN A 205 8.76 21.41 17.31
C GLN A 205 7.26 21.66 17.09
N ASP A 206 6.90 22.39 16.02
CA ASP A 206 5.52 22.64 15.63
C ASP A 206 4.77 21.35 15.35
N TRP A 207 5.38 20.40 14.64
CA TRP A 207 4.77 19.11 14.36
C TRP A 207 4.53 18.28 15.62
N LEU A 208 5.50 18.23 16.54
CA LEU A 208 5.35 17.50 17.81
C LEU A 208 4.27 18.14 18.69
N ALA A 209 4.21 19.47 18.74
CA ALA A 209 3.14 20.20 19.43
C ALA A 209 1.77 19.91 18.78
N PHE A 210 1.69 19.93 17.45
CA PHE A 210 0.48 19.59 16.69
C PHE A 210 0.00 18.17 17.00
N LEU A 211 0.91 17.18 17.03
CA LEU A 211 0.58 15.80 17.40
C LEU A 211 0.08 15.68 18.84
N GLY A 212 0.72 16.39 19.78
CA GLY A 212 0.29 16.42 21.19
C GLY A 212 -1.11 17.00 21.37
N GLN A 213 -1.42 18.08 20.64
CA GLN A 213 -2.72 18.74 20.70
C GLN A 213 -3.83 17.95 19.99
N ASN A 214 -3.49 17.17 18.95
CA ASN A 214 -4.45 16.48 18.09
C ASN A 214 -4.47 14.96 18.25
N GLY A 215 -3.67 14.38 19.16
CA GLY A 215 -3.53 12.93 19.35
C GLY A 215 -4.82 12.17 19.69
N GLY A 216 -5.88 12.88 20.12
CA GLY A 216 -7.22 12.34 20.36
C GLY A 216 -8.33 12.95 19.48
N ALA A 217 -8.00 13.86 18.56
CA ALA A 217 -8.98 14.65 17.80
C ALA A 217 -9.79 13.85 16.75
N GLY A 218 -9.61 12.52 16.68
CA GLY A 218 -10.35 11.64 15.78
C GLY A 218 -11.79 11.34 16.20
N GLY A 219 -12.22 11.77 17.40
CA GLY A 219 -13.57 11.52 17.93
C GLY A 219 -13.93 10.03 17.96
N ASP A 220 -15.23 9.71 17.81
CA ASP A 220 -15.79 8.34 17.81
C ASP A 220 -15.14 7.37 16.82
N LYS A 221 -14.44 7.88 15.79
CA LYS A 221 -13.74 7.07 14.77
C LYS A 221 -12.55 6.29 15.35
N THR A 222 -12.13 6.60 16.57
CA THR A 222 -11.02 5.93 17.28
C THR A 222 -11.46 4.75 18.16
N ALA A 223 -12.74 4.63 18.49
CA ALA A 223 -13.25 3.58 19.40
C ALA A 223 -12.92 2.15 18.93
N TYR A 224 -12.83 1.96 17.61
CA TYR A 224 -12.49 0.67 17.00
C TYR A 224 -11.03 0.58 16.52
N LEU A 225 -10.21 1.62 16.76
CA LEU A 225 -8.82 1.64 16.29
C LEU A 225 -7.98 0.56 16.97
N ILE A 226 -8.05 0.44 18.30
CA ILE A 226 -7.28 -0.58 19.04
C ILE A 226 -7.66 -2.00 18.60
N PRO A 227 -8.95 -2.41 18.60
CA PRO A 227 -9.34 -3.73 18.09
C PRO A 227 -8.85 -3.99 16.66
N ARG A 228 -8.90 -2.98 15.78
CA ARG A 228 -8.42 -3.09 14.40
C ARG A 228 -6.91 -3.22 14.30
N LEU A 229 -6.14 -2.50 15.11
CA LEU A 229 -4.69 -2.63 15.17
C LEU A 229 -4.27 -4.02 15.67
N VAL A 230 -4.98 -4.55 16.67
CA VAL A 230 -4.78 -5.93 17.15
C VAL A 230 -5.07 -6.93 16.03
N LEU A 231 -6.21 -6.79 15.34
CA LEU A 231 -6.56 -7.65 14.21
C LEU A 231 -5.53 -7.54 13.08
N ALA A 232 -5.09 -6.33 12.74
CA ALA A 232 -4.08 -6.08 11.74
C ALA A 232 -2.74 -6.76 12.10
N ALA A 233 -2.31 -6.66 13.36
CA ALA A 233 -1.12 -7.33 13.87
C ALA A 233 -1.23 -8.86 13.77
N ILE A 234 -2.38 -9.43 14.13
CA ILE A 234 -2.67 -10.86 13.98
C ILE A 234 -2.57 -11.28 12.50
N VAL A 235 -3.16 -10.51 11.59
CA VAL A 235 -3.13 -10.77 10.14
C VAL A 235 -1.71 -10.74 9.57
N VAL A 236 -0.89 -9.74 9.95
CA VAL A 236 0.53 -9.71 9.56
C VAL A 236 1.28 -10.91 10.14
N ALA A 237 1.12 -11.19 11.43
CA ALA A 237 1.85 -12.25 12.10
C ALA A 237 1.48 -13.64 11.57
N ALA A 238 0.20 -13.88 11.26
CA ALA A 238 -0.25 -15.12 10.61
C ALA A 238 0.32 -15.24 9.18
N GLY A 239 0.31 -14.15 8.40
CA GLY A 239 0.91 -14.13 7.07
C GLY A 239 2.42 -14.37 7.09
N ALA A 240 3.12 -13.76 8.04
CA ALA A 240 4.56 -13.88 8.21
C ALA A 240 4.98 -15.32 8.53
N ARG A 241 4.21 -16.01 9.40
CA ARG A 241 4.39 -17.43 9.71
C ARG A 241 4.07 -18.36 8.53
N THR A 242 3.16 -17.96 7.64
CA THR A 242 2.69 -18.79 6.53
C THR A 242 3.28 -18.41 5.17
N GLY A 243 4.20 -17.43 5.11
CA GLY A 243 4.78 -16.93 3.86
C GLY A 243 3.79 -16.19 2.95
N ARG A 244 2.65 -15.74 3.48
CA ARG A 244 1.57 -15.08 2.72
C ARG A 244 1.72 -13.56 2.77
N THR A 245 2.59 -13.02 1.92
CA THR A 245 2.90 -11.58 1.86
C THR A 245 1.69 -10.68 1.57
N TRP A 246 0.64 -11.21 0.93
CA TRP A 246 -0.60 -10.48 0.64
C TRP A 246 -1.36 -10.04 1.90
N THR A 247 -1.08 -10.61 3.07
CA THR A 247 -1.75 -10.19 4.32
C THR A 247 -1.29 -8.81 4.79
N VAL A 248 -0.10 -8.37 4.37
CA VAL A 248 0.47 -7.07 4.76
C VAL A 248 -0.35 -5.89 4.25
N PRO A 249 -0.69 -5.75 2.95
CA PRO A 249 -1.56 -4.67 2.52
C PRO A 249 -2.95 -4.72 3.17
N VAL A 250 -3.49 -5.91 3.46
CA VAL A 250 -4.77 -6.05 4.20
C VAL A 250 -4.64 -5.48 5.62
N ALA A 251 -3.55 -5.81 6.32
CA ALA A 251 -3.30 -5.29 7.64
C ALA A 251 -3.08 -3.77 7.64
N VAL A 252 -2.42 -3.21 6.62
CA VAL A 252 -2.26 -1.75 6.49
C VAL A 252 -3.61 -1.06 6.35
N VAL A 253 -4.53 -1.60 5.53
CA VAL A 253 -5.91 -1.10 5.47
C VAL A 253 -6.58 -1.18 6.84
N LEU A 254 -6.49 -2.34 7.51
CA LEU A 254 -7.06 -2.51 8.84
C LEU A 254 -6.46 -1.56 9.88
N ALA A 255 -5.19 -1.20 9.76
CA ALA A 255 -4.50 -0.28 10.66
C ALA A 255 -4.77 1.20 10.36
N SER A 256 -5.34 1.54 9.20
CA SER A 256 -5.54 2.94 8.81
C SER A 256 -6.51 3.65 9.76
N PRO A 257 -6.16 4.83 10.31
CA PRO A 257 -7.03 5.57 11.23
C PRO A 257 -8.31 6.04 10.55
N VAL A 258 -8.25 6.32 9.24
CA VAL A 258 -9.41 6.63 8.42
C VAL A 258 -9.63 5.47 7.46
N LEU A 259 -10.80 4.85 7.50
CA LEU A 259 -11.23 3.89 6.49
C LEU A 259 -12.14 4.59 5.50
N PHE A 260 -11.62 4.85 4.33
CA PHE A 260 -12.40 5.35 3.21
C PHE A 260 -12.00 4.63 1.91
N LEU A 261 -12.63 4.99 0.80
CA LEU A 261 -12.43 4.31 -0.49
C LEU A 261 -10.96 4.38 -0.95
N ASP A 262 -10.30 5.51 -0.67
CA ASP A 262 -8.89 5.79 -0.93
C ASP A 262 -7.96 4.76 -0.26
N THR A 263 -8.24 4.40 0.99
CA THR A 263 -7.44 3.48 1.81
C THR A 263 -7.46 2.07 1.23
N LEU A 264 -8.58 1.66 0.61
CA LEU A 264 -8.70 0.34 -0.02
C LEU A 264 -7.74 0.16 -1.20
N THR A 265 -7.25 1.25 -1.80
CA THR A 265 -6.31 1.19 -2.93
C THR A 265 -4.96 0.60 -2.54
N VAL A 266 -4.61 0.55 -1.25
CA VAL A 266 -3.44 -0.19 -0.75
C VAL A 266 -3.48 -1.67 -1.16
N LEU A 267 -4.68 -2.25 -1.32
CA LEU A 267 -4.89 -3.62 -1.78
C LEU A 267 -4.42 -3.86 -3.23
N ALA A 268 -4.16 -2.80 -4.01
CA ALA A 268 -3.55 -2.91 -5.33
C ALA A 268 -2.15 -3.56 -5.29
N ALA A 269 -1.50 -3.66 -4.12
CA ALA A 269 -0.27 -4.43 -3.92
C ALA A 269 -0.46 -5.96 -4.10
N VAL A 270 -1.64 -6.48 -3.79
CA VAL A 270 -1.91 -7.94 -3.69
C VAL A 270 -1.57 -8.73 -4.97
N PRO A 271 -1.95 -8.29 -6.20
CA PRO A 271 -1.68 -9.04 -7.42
C PRO A 271 -0.19 -9.34 -7.65
N ARG A 272 0.70 -8.41 -7.31
CA ARG A 272 2.15 -8.64 -7.40
C ARG A 272 2.68 -9.53 -6.30
N LEU A 273 2.26 -9.29 -5.06
CA LEU A 273 2.73 -10.07 -3.90
C LEU A 273 2.39 -11.56 -4.04
N ARG A 274 1.24 -11.88 -4.65
CA ARG A 274 0.84 -13.28 -4.91
C ARG A 274 1.63 -13.96 -6.03
N ARG A 275 2.16 -13.20 -6.99
CA ARG A 275 3.03 -13.74 -8.06
C ARG A 275 4.47 -13.94 -7.61
N ALA A 276 4.92 -13.17 -6.63
CA ALA A 276 6.29 -13.20 -6.12
C ALA A 276 6.62 -14.45 -5.30
N VAL A 277 5.68 -15.38 -5.09
CA VAL A 277 5.95 -16.71 -4.51
C VAL A 277 6.41 -17.64 -5.64
N PRO A 278 7.71 -17.98 -5.76
CA PRO A 278 8.17 -18.92 -6.77
C PRO A 278 7.83 -20.34 -6.33
N ALA A 279 7.67 -21.23 -7.31
CA ALA A 279 7.48 -22.67 -7.20
C ALA A 279 8.65 -23.45 -6.57
N ALA A 280 9.38 -22.86 -5.61
CA ALA A 280 10.47 -23.50 -4.88
C ALA A 280 9.98 -24.56 -3.88
N ALA A 281 8.67 -24.61 -3.58
CA ALA A 281 8.06 -25.64 -2.75
C ALA A 281 7.58 -26.88 -3.52
N ALA A 282 7.73 -26.92 -4.85
CA ALA A 282 7.21 -28.01 -5.70
C ALA A 282 8.28 -28.97 -6.24
N GLY A 283 9.56 -28.81 -5.88
CA GLY A 283 10.67 -29.60 -6.43
C GLY A 283 11.39 -30.56 -5.46
N GLY A 284 10.94 -30.70 -4.23
CA GLY A 284 11.67 -31.45 -3.18
C GLY A 284 11.24 -32.91 -2.96
N GLY A 285 10.46 -33.50 -3.87
CA GLY A 285 9.86 -34.83 -3.67
C GLY A 285 10.31 -35.87 -4.67
N GLY A 286 11.33 -36.66 -4.31
CA GLY A 286 11.44 -38.05 -4.74
C GLY A 286 12.40 -38.35 -5.89
N ALA A 287 13.67 -38.60 -5.56
CA ALA A 287 14.47 -39.61 -6.26
C ALA A 287 15.43 -40.25 -5.23
N GLY A 288 14.91 -41.26 -4.53
CA GLY A 288 15.70 -42.24 -3.78
C GLY A 288 16.17 -43.39 -4.69
N PRO A 289 17.11 -44.23 -4.22
CA PRO A 289 18.24 -44.70 -5.01
C PRO A 289 18.03 -46.06 -5.67
N ALA A 290 18.68 -46.29 -6.81
CA ALA A 290 18.93 -47.62 -7.33
C ALA A 290 20.34 -47.67 -7.95
N GLY A 291 21.32 -48.11 -7.15
CA GLY A 291 22.50 -48.74 -7.68
C GLY A 291 22.17 -50.19 -8.02
N ARG A 292 22.58 -50.66 -9.20
CA ARG A 292 23.12 -52.02 -9.40
C ARG A 292 23.82 -52.14 -10.75
N SER A 293 25.03 -52.64 -10.64
CA SER A 293 25.96 -53.10 -11.68
C SER A 293 25.31 -53.99 -12.74
N GLY A 294 25.83 -53.91 -13.97
CA GLY A 294 25.53 -54.86 -15.04
C GLY A 294 26.43 -54.61 -16.24
N ALA A 295 27.52 -55.37 -16.32
CA ALA A 295 28.47 -55.37 -17.41
C ALA A 295 27.92 -56.05 -18.68
N LEU A 296 28.56 -55.75 -19.82
CA LEU A 296 28.74 -56.59 -21.02
C LEU A 296 27.51 -56.96 -21.89
N ARG A 297 27.50 -56.48 -23.15
CA ARG A 297 27.78 -57.30 -24.36
C ARG A 297 27.70 -56.50 -25.69
N THR A 298 28.82 -56.54 -26.42
CA THR A 298 29.01 -56.75 -27.87
C THR A 298 27.96 -56.23 -28.87
N THR A 299 28.39 -55.32 -29.76
CA THR A 299 28.93 -55.60 -31.11
C THR A 299 29.75 -54.41 -31.59
#